data_AF-B9XHQ2-F1
#
_entry.id   AF-B9XHQ2-F1
#
_cell.length_a   1.000
_cell.length_b   1.000
_cell.length_c   1.000
_cell.angle_alpha   90.00
_cell.angle_beta   90.00
_cell.angle_gamma   90.00
#
_symmetry.space_group_name_H-M   'P 1'
#
loop_
_entity.id
_entity.type
_entity.pdbx_description
1 polymer ?
#
loop_
_entity_poly.entity_id
_entity_poly.type
_entity_poly.pdbx_seq_one_letter_code
_entity_poly.pdbx_strand_id
1 'polypeptide(L)' 'MMAVGDFIQGDFMRKSLVELEKYGNMSTRHHGKANVVFCDGHVESPTLKFLFEDTSDAALVRWNRDHQPHREK' A
#
# COMPACT_ATOMS: atom_id res chain seq x y z
N MET A 1 3.25 -12.55 2.98
CA MET A 1 3.66 -11.74 4.15
C MET A 1 4.46 -10.53 3.67
N MET A 2 3.85 -9.35 3.69
CA MET A 2 4.49 -8.10 3.24
C MET A 2 5.12 -7.36 4.42
N ALA A 3 6.23 -6.65 4.18
CA ALA A 3 6.73 -5.62 5.07
C ALA A 3 6.71 -4.26 4.36
N VAL A 4 6.06 -3.27 4.97
CA VAL A 4 6.16 -1.87 4.55
C VAL A 4 7.32 -1.25 5.31
N GLY A 5 8.37 -0.86 4.60
CA GLY A 5 9.63 -0.37 5.18
C GLY A 5 9.58 1.08 5.63
N ASP A 6 8.57 1.83 5.17
CA ASP A 6 8.36 3.20 5.59
C ASP A 6 7.44 3.24 6.82
N PHE A 7 7.92 3.88 7.88
CA PHE A 7 7.15 4.06 9.12
C PHE A 7 5.98 5.03 8.89
N ILE A 8 4.86 4.50 8.43
CA ILE A 8 3.55 5.17 8.38
C ILE A 8 2.76 4.66 9.59
N GLN A 9 3.12 5.16 10.76
CA GLN A 9 2.45 4.94 12.06
C GLN A 9 1.77 3.56 12.26
N GLY A 10 2.43 2.47 11.85
CA GLY A 10 1.99 1.08 12.04
C GLY A 10 0.76 0.64 11.24
N ASP A 11 0.34 1.37 10.20
CA ASP A 11 -0.88 1.03 9.47
C ASP A 11 -0.61 0.10 8.28
N PHE A 12 -1.18 -1.09 8.35
CA PHE A 12 -1.13 -2.10 7.28
C PHE A 12 -2.50 -2.30 6.62
N MET A 13 -3.51 -1.51 7.02
CA MET A 13 -4.89 -1.68 6.58
C MET A 13 -5.24 -0.69 5.46
N ARG A 14 -6.24 -1.05 4.67
CA ARG A 14 -6.82 -0.14 3.67
C ARG A 14 -7.44 1.07 4.38
N LYS A 15 -7.11 2.27 3.92
CA LYS A 15 -7.61 3.56 4.42
C LYS A 15 -7.69 4.58 3.29
N SER A 16 -8.62 5.52 3.42
CA SER A 16 -8.65 6.66 2.51
C SER A 16 -7.42 7.55 2.71
N LEU A 17 -6.93 8.18 1.64
CA LEU A 17 -5.84 9.14 1.75
C LEU A 17 -6.19 10.32 2.68
N VAL A 18 -7.45 10.71 2.71
CA VAL A 18 -7.97 11.77 3.61
C VAL A 18 -7.80 11.37 5.09
N GLU A 19 -7.99 10.11 5.43
CA GLU A 19 -7.71 9.63 6.79
C GLU A 19 -6.21 9.61 7.10
N LEU A 20 -5.38 9.31 6.10
CA LEU A 20 -3.93 9.29 6.24
C LEU A 20 -3.33 10.71 6.37
N GLU A 21 -3.94 11.72 5.77
CA GLU A 21 -3.53 13.12 5.93
C GLU A 21 -3.57 13.60 7.39
N LYS A 22 -4.39 12.96 8.25
CA LYS A 22 -4.39 13.24 9.70
C LYS A 22 -3.03 13.01 10.36
N TYR A 23 -2.20 12.15 9.78
CA TYR A 23 -0.86 11.85 10.27
C TYR A 23 0.21 12.79 9.72
N GLY A 24 -0.19 13.86 9.01
CA GLY A 24 0.67 14.94 8.57
C GLY A 24 1.14 14.80 7.12
N ASN A 25 2.43 15.00 6.89
CA ASN A 25 3.01 15.26 5.57
C ASN A 25 3.26 14.00 4.71
N MET A 26 2.46 12.94 4.87
CA MET A 26 2.66 11.66 4.17
C MET A 26 2.68 11.81 2.65
N SER A 27 1.82 12.67 2.09
CA SER A 27 1.74 12.93 0.66
C SER A 27 2.98 13.62 0.08
N THR A 28 3.75 14.33 0.91
CA THR A 28 4.98 15.02 0.48
C THR A 28 6.25 14.25 0.85
N ARG A 29 6.20 13.43 1.90
CA ARG A 29 7.28 12.49 2.25
C ARG A 29 7.47 11.49 1.13
N HIS A 30 8.72 11.25 0.76
CA HIS A 30 9.10 10.23 -0.22
C HIS A 30 8.27 10.33 -1.53
N HIS A 31 7.92 11.56 -1.93
CA HIS A 31 7.07 11.85 -3.09
C HIS A 31 5.71 11.12 -3.08
N GLY A 32 5.12 10.94 -1.90
CA GLY A 32 3.83 10.27 -1.74
C GLY A 32 3.88 8.79 -2.10
N LYS A 33 5.04 8.15 -1.88
CA LYS A 33 5.27 6.72 -2.11
C LYS A 33 5.68 6.04 -0.81
N ALA A 34 5.44 4.73 -0.73
CA ALA A 34 6.01 3.91 0.32
C ALA A 34 6.79 2.72 -0.25
N ASN A 35 7.86 2.34 0.42
CA ASN A 35 8.64 1.16 0.08
C ASN A 35 7.97 -0.11 0.61
N VAL A 36 7.78 -1.07 -0.29
CA VAL A 36 7.16 -2.36 -0.03
C VAL A 36 8.15 -3.46 -0.35
N VAL A 37 8.40 -4.34 0.62
CA VAL A 37 9.20 -5.55 0.44
C VAL A 37 8.27 -6.76 0.39
N PHE A 38 8.37 -7.53 -0.69
CA PHE A 38 7.63 -8.77 -0.91
C PHE A 38 8.40 -9.97 -0.34
N CYS A 39 7.70 -11.09 -0.12
CA CYS A 39 8.31 -12.31 0.44
C CYS A 39 9.47 -12.88 -0.39
N ASP A 40 9.49 -12.62 -1.68
CA ASP A 40 10.52 -13.06 -2.61
C ASP A 40 11.72 -12.10 -2.69
N GLY A 41 11.74 -11.07 -1.82
CA GLY A 41 12.81 -10.10 -1.74
C GLY A 41 12.70 -8.94 -2.72
N HIS A 42 11.68 -8.92 -3.59
CA HIS A 42 11.43 -7.77 -4.46
C HIS A 42 11.02 -6.55 -3.64
N VAL A 43 11.47 -5.38 -4.07
CA VAL A 43 11.11 -4.10 -3.47
C VAL A 43 10.45 -3.21 -4.51
N GLU A 44 9.33 -2.59 -4.14
CA GLU A 44 8.65 -1.60 -4.96
C GLU A 44 8.40 -0.31 -4.17
N SER A 45 8.23 0.80 -4.89
CA SER A 45 7.86 2.10 -4.32
C SER A 45 6.55 2.64 -4.93
N PRO A 46 5.41 1.95 -4.72
CA PRO A 46 4.11 2.41 -5.21
C PRO A 46 3.62 3.66 -4.45
N THR A 47 2.61 4.33 -5.02
CA THR A 47 1.99 5.50 -4.40
C THR A 47 1.15 5.10 -3.18
N LEU A 48 0.97 6.04 -2.25
CA LEU A 48 0.07 5.84 -1.09
C LEU A 48 -1.35 5.49 -1.53
N LYS A 49 -1.85 6.08 -2.63
CA LYS A 49 -3.17 5.75 -3.18
C LYS A 49 -3.28 4.28 -3.54
N PHE A 50 -2.29 3.77 -4.28
CA PHE A 50 -2.28 2.38 -4.73
C PHE A 50 -2.22 1.41 -3.55
N LEU A 51 -1.44 1.74 -2.53
CA LEU A 51 -1.28 0.92 -1.33
C LEU A 51 -2.52 0.88 -0.44
N PHE A 52 -3.09 2.05 -0.13
CA PHE A 52 -4.07 2.17 0.95
C PHE A 52 -5.52 2.30 0.47
N GLU A 53 -5.77 2.88 -0.71
CA GLU A 53 -7.13 3.24 -1.15
C GLU A 53 -7.58 2.43 -2.38
N ASP A 54 -6.67 2.06 -3.27
CA ASP A 54 -7.02 1.47 -4.57
C ASP A 54 -7.51 0.01 -4.47
N THR A 55 -8.79 -0.20 -4.73
CA THR A 55 -9.46 -1.50 -4.76
C THR A 55 -9.72 -2.02 -6.18
N SER A 56 -8.99 -1.51 -7.17
CA SER A 56 -8.99 -2.05 -8.54
C SER A 56 -8.41 -3.46 -8.57
N ASP A 57 -8.72 -4.22 -9.63
CA ASP A 57 -8.16 -5.57 -9.78
C ASP A 57 -6.63 -5.51 -9.86
N ALA A 58 -6.08 -4.53 -10.58
CA ALA A 58 -4.63 -4.34 -10.70
C ALA A 58 -3.95 -4.13 -9.33
N ALA A 59 -4.59 -3.37 -8.43
CA ALA A 59 -4.09 -3.21 -7.08
C ALA A 59 -4.25 -4.49 -6.27
N LEU A 60 -5.42 -5.15 -6.31
CA LEU A 60 -5.72 -6.31 -5.47
C LEU A 60 -4.91 -7.57 -5.85
N VAL A 61 -4.73 -7.86 -7.15
CA VAL A 61 -3.95 -9.02 -7.60
C VAL A 61 -2.50 -8.95 -7.12
N ARG A 62 -1.96 -7.74 -6.91
CA ARG A 62 -0.56 -7.53 -6.52
C ARG A 62 -0.21 -8.15 -5.15
N TRP A 63 -1.21 -8.33 -4.29
CA TRP A 63 -1.08 -8.85 -2.93
C TRP A 63 -1.21 -10.37 -2.85
N ASN A 64 -1.75 -11.00 -3.90
CA ASN A 64 -2.16 -12.39 -3.89
C ASN A 64 -1.25 -13.23 -4.78
N ARG A 65 -0.75 -14.35 -4.25
CA ARG A 65 0.18 -15.25 -4.97
C ARG A 65 -0.43 -15.83 -6.26
N ASP A 66 -1.75 -16.01 -6.28
CA ASP A 66 -2.48 -16.56 -7.42
C ASP A 66 -2.85 -15.49 -8.47
N HIS A 67 -2.43 -14.24 -8.27
CA HIS A 67 -2.77 -13.10 -9.12
C HIS A 67 -4.28 -12.93 -9.32
N GLN A 68 -5.09 -13.34 -8.35
CA GLN A 68 -6.53 -13.11 -8.35
C GLN A 68 -6.86 -11.91 -7.45
N PRO A 69 -7.85 -11.08 -7.81
CA PRO A 69 -8.17 -9.87 -7.06
C PRO A 69 -8.95 -10.15 -5.77
N HIS A 70 -9.53 -11.35 -5.59
CA HIS A 70 -10.27 -11.77 -4.38
C HIS A 70 -11.17 -10.67 -3.79
N ARG A 71 -12.07 -10.11 -4.61
CA ARG A 71 -13.04 -9.13 -4.13
C ARG A 71 -13.97 -9.76 -3.11
N GLU A 72 -14.22 -9.06 -2.01
CA GLU A 72 -15.34 -9.36 -1.13
C GLU A 72 -16.65 -9.07 -1.91
N LYS A 73 -17.61 -9.99 -1.83
CA LYS A 73 -18.94 -9.83 -2.42
C LYS A 73 -19.89 -9.16 -1.45
#